data_AF-A0A662IPN8-F1
#
_entry.id   AF-A0A662IPN8-F1
#
_cell.length_a   1.000
_cell.length_b   1.000
_cell.length_c   1.000
_cell.angle_alpha   90.00
_cell.angle_beta   90.00
_cell.angle_gamma   90.00
#
_symmetry.space_group_name_H-M   'P 1'
#
loop_
_entity.id
_entity.type
_entity.pdbx_description
1 polymer ?
#
loop_
_entity_poly.entity_id
_entity_poly.type
_entity_poly.pdbx_seq_one_letter_code
_entity_poly.pdbx_strand_id
1 'polypeptide(L)'
;MNPFIRRVGREVIEFIDLYLKGEKPKFKFNLNTDGLTKFMRQVLSIVSAIPRGSVTCYGSIAEVMGNPRASRAVGNAIARNPWPIIVPCHRVVRSDLSIGGYRGGIEIKKRLLKVEGVAITSTGKVLPSHFLRANQLENLVKNIEKLSF
;
A
#
# COMPACT_ATOMS: atom_id res chain seq x y z
N MET A 1 -32.26 2.87 2.43
CA MET A 1 -30.85 2.90 1.98
C MET A 1 -30.75 2.26 0.60
N ASN A 2 -30.04 2.88 -0.36
CA ASN A 2 -29.94 2.39 -1.74
C ASN A 2 -29.38 0.94 -1.78
N PRO A 3 -30.03 -0.01 -2.49
CA PRO A 3 -29.58 -1.40 -2.58
C PRO A 3 -28.12 -1.57 -3.05
N PHE A 4 -27.65 -0.70 -3.93
CA PHE A 4 -26.26 -0.66 -4.38
C PHE A 4 -25.29 -0.35 -3.22
N ILE A 5 -25.60 0.68 -2.43
CA ILE A 5 -24.78 1.07 -1.27
C ILE A 5 -24.71 -0.08 -0.25
N ARG A 6 -25.83 -0.76 -0.01
CA ARG A 6 -25.88 -1.92 0.90
C ARG A 6 -25.00 -3.08 0.39
N ARG A 7 -24.99 -3.34 -0.91
CA ARG A 7 -24.15 -4.39 -1.52
C ARG A 7 -22.68 -4.05 -1.40
N VAL A 8 -22.25 -2.86 -1.81
CA VAL A 8 -20.86 -2.41 -1.73
C VAL A 8 -20.36 -2.43 -0.29
N GLY A 9 -21.17 -1.97 0.67
CA GLY A 9 -20.82 -2.02 2.08
C GLY A 9 -20.52 -3.44 2.57
N ARG A 10 -21.31 -4.44 2.17
CA ARG A 10 -21.05 -5.85 2.51
C ARG A 10 -19.77 -6.38 1.87
N GLU A 11 -19.53 -6.09 0.60
CA GLU A 11 -18.31 -6.52 -0.11
C GLU A 11 -17.04 -5.96 0.57
N VAL A 12 -17.07 -4.70 1.01
CA VAL A 12 -15.95 -4.10 1.75
C VAL A 12 -15.76 -4.77 3.12
N ILE A 13 -16.85 -5.02 3.86
CA ILE A 13 -16.78 -5.68 5.18
C ILE A 13 -16.19 -7.09 5.03
N GLU A 14 -16.68 -7.87 4.06
CA GLU A 14 -16.20 -9.22 3.78
C GLU A 14 -14.73 -9.20 3.37
N PHE A 15 -14.32 -8.30 2.48
CA PHE A 15 -12.94 -8.13 2.09
C PHE A 15 -12.03 -7.86 3.30
N ILE A 16 -12.43 -6.94 4.18
CA ILE A 16 -11.63 -6.59 5.37
C ILE A 16 -11.55 -7.77 6.34
N ASP A 17 -12.64 -8.48 6.59
CA ASP A 17 -12.65 -9.64 7.49
C ASP A 17 -11.72 -10.76 7.00
N LEU A 18 -11.86 -11.15 5.72
CA LEU A 18 -10.97 -12.14 5.09
C LEU A 18 -9.51 -11.67 5.10
N TYR A 19 -9.26 -10.39 4.79
CA TYR A 19 -7.92 -9.84 4.80
C TYR A 19 -7.28 -9.92 6.21
N LEU A 20 -8.02 -9.55 7.25
CA LEU A 20 -7.54 -9.54 8.64
C LEU A 20 -7.34 -10.96 9.20
N LYS A 21 -8.04 -11.96 8.66
CA LYS A 21 -7.81 -13.40 8.93
C LYS A 21 -6.53 -13.94 8.28
N GLY A 22 -5.83 -13.14 7.48
CA GLY A 22 -4.62 -13.58 6.78
C GLY A 22 -4.86 -14.08 5.35
N GLU A 23 -6.11 -14.07 4.89
CA GLU A 23 -6.46 -14.57 3.56
C GLU A 23 -6.06 -13.59 2.45
N LYS A 24 -6.21 -14.05 1.20
CA LYS A 24 -5.89 -13.29 -0.02
C LYS A 24 -7.17 -13.03 -0.83
N PRO A 25 -8.11 -12.22 -0.32
CA PRO A 25 -9.40 -11.99 -0.97
C PRO A 25 -9.21 -11.33 -2.35
N LYS A 26 -9.88 -11.86 -3.37
CA LYS A 26 -9.78 -11.40 -4.77
C LYS A 26 -10.91 -10.42 -5.12
N PHE A 27 -10.96 -9.27 -4.45
CA PHE A 27 -11.96 -8.23 -4.71
C PHE A 27 -11.39 -7.16 -5.63
N LYS A 28 -12.23 -6.63 -6.52
CA LYS A 28 -11.92 -5.46 -7.34
C LYS A 28 -12.86 -4.33 -6.92
N PHE A 29 -12.29 -3.22 -6.48
CA PHE A 29 -13.04 -2.03 -6.10
C PHE A 29 -12.84 -0.93 -7.13
N ASN A 30 -13.94 -0.32 -7.59
CA ASN A 30 -13.89 0.89 -8.40
C ASN A 30 -13.74 2.09 -7.45
N LEU A 31 -12.51 2.56 -7.28
CA LEU A 31 -12.19 3.65 -6.36
C LEU A 31 -12.43 4.99 -7.04
N ASN A 32 -13.22 5.87 -6.41
CA ASN A 32 -13.45 7.21 -6.96
C ASN A 32 -12.21 8.10 -6.75
N THR A 33 -11.50 8.42 -7.82
CA THR A 33 -10.26 9.18 -7.76
C THR A 33 -10.43 10.70 -7.80
N ASP A 34 -11.66 11.20 -7.77
CA ASP A 34 -11.97 12.62 -7.68
C ASP A 34 -11.24 13.29 -6.50
N GLY A 35 -10.71 14.50 -6.73
CA GLY A 35 -9.92 15.24 -5.75
C GLY A 35 -8.47 14.76 -5.58
N LEU A 36 -8.05 13.66 -6.22
CA LEU A 36 -6.64 13.25 -6.27
C LEU A 36 -5.90 13.97 -7.39
N THR A 37 -4.76 14.58 -7.05
CA THR A 37 -3.84 15.14 -8.06
C THR A 37 -3.21 14.04 -8.91
N LYS A 38 -2.70 14.39 -10.10
CA LYS A 38 -1.97 13.46 -10.97
C LYS A 38 -0.82 12.76 -10.22
N PHE A 39 -0.07 13.52 -9.41
CA PHE A 39 1.01 12.97 -8.59
C PHE A 39 0.50 11.95 -7.56
N MET A 40 -0.60 12.25 -6.86
CA MET A 40 -1.19 11.32 -5.89
C MET A 40 -1.66 10.03 -6.57
N ARG A 41 -2.32 10.13 -7.74
CA ARG A 41 -2.77 8.96 -8.50
C ARG A 41 -1.59 8.06 -8.90
N GLN A 42 -0.49 8.64 -9.38
CA GLN A 42 0.72 7.89 -9.71
C GLN A 42 1.32 7.19 -8.48
N VAL A 43 1.46 7.90 -7.36
CA VAL A 43 1.96 7.31 -6.11
C VAL A 43 1.08 6.17 -5.63
N LEU A 44 -0.24 6.37 -5.55
CA LEU A 44 -1.17 5.37 -5.04
C LEU A 44 -1.30 4.16 -5.99
N SER A 45 -1.13 4.37 -7.29
CA SER A 45 -0.99 3.31 -8.29
C SER A 45 0.22 2.42 -7.98
N ILE A 46 1.41 3.00 -7.85
CA ILE A 46 2.62 2.25 -7.49
C ILE A 46 2.46 1.52 -6.15
N VAL A 47 1.85 2.17 -5.15
CA VAL A 47 1.59 1.52 -3.85
C VAL A 47 0.66 0.32 -3.98
N SER A 48 -0.34 0.39 -4.86
CA SER A 48 -1.28 -0.71 -5.12
C SER A 48 -0.62 -1.90 -5.81
N ALA A 49 0.48 -1.67 -6.54
CA ALA A 49 1.28 -2.72 -7.19
C ALA A 49 2.12 -3.55 -6.20
N ILE A 50 2.39 -3.04 -4.99
CA ILE A 50 3.26 -3.72 -4.03
C ILE A 50 2.56 -5.00 -3.57
N PRO A 51 3.10 -6.21 -3.80
CA PRO A 51 2.44 -7.46 -3.45
C PRO A 51 2.25 -7.64 -1.94
N ARG A 52 1.25 -8.43 -1.55
CA ARG A 52 1.08 -8.88 -0.17
C ARG A 52 2.34 -9.61 0.31
N GLY A 53 2.80 -9.28 1.51
CA GLY A 53 4.00 -9.89 2.10
C GLY A 53 5.30 -9.24 1.62
N SER A 54 5.22 -8.17 0.83
CA SER A 54 6.35 -7.35 0.40
C SER A 54 6.21 -5.92 0.91
N VAL A 55 7.34 -5.25 1.09
CA VAL A 55 7.42 -3.84 1.45
C VAL A 55 8.37 -3.11 0.51
N THR A 56 8.25 -1.79 0.44
CA THR A 56 9.24 -0.92 -0.21
C THR A 56 9.42 0.35 0.61
N CYS A 57 10.22 1.30 0.14
CA CYS A 57 10.37 2.60 0.80
C CYS A 57 9.96 3.77 -0.10
N TYR A 58 9.72 4.92 0.54
CA TYR A 58 9.37 6.17 -0.13
C TYR A 58 10.36 6.58 -1.21
N GLY A 59 11.66 6.34 -1.00
CA GLY A 59 12.72 6.62 -1.96
C GLY A 59 12.62 5.74 -3.21
N SER A 60 12.37 4.43 -3.03
CA SER A 60 12.21 3.51 -4.17
C SER A 60 11.00 3.87 -5.03
N ILE A 61 9.89 4.29 -4.42
CA ILE A 61 8.72 4.79 -5.18
C ILE A 61 9.10 6.08 -5.94
N ALA A 62 9.80 7.01 -5.29
CA ALA A 62 10.22 8.26 -5.93
C ALA A 62 11.16 8.02 -7.13
N GLU A 63 12.04 7.04 -7.03
CA GLU A 63 12.93 6.58 -8.10
C GLU A 63 12.14 5.96 -9.27
N VAL A 64 11.18 5.08 -9.00
CA VAL A 64 10.28 4.50 -10.02
C VAL A 64 9.47 5.59 -10.74
N MET A 65 9.15 6.69 -10.05
CA MET A 65 8.48 7.85 -10.65
C MET A 65 9.43 8.76 -11.47
N GLY A 66 10.72 8.42 -11.56
CA GLY A 66 11.73 9.22 -12.27
C GLY A 66 12.21 10.45 -11.51
N ASN A 67 11.87 10.60 -10.22
CA ASN A 67 12.34 11.71 -9.39
C ASN A 67 12.80 11.22 -8.01
N PRO A 68 14.06 10.72 -7.89
CA PRO A 68 14.59 10.18 -6.64
C PRO A 68 14.56 11.17 -5.45
N ARG A 69 14.51 12.49 -5.71
CA ARG A 69 14.44 13.53 -4.68
C ARG A 69 13.03 13.74 -4.11
N ALA A 70 12.00 13.08 -4.67
CA ALA A 70 10.60 13.28 -4.29
C ALA A 70 10.13 12.42 -3.08
N SER A 71 11.01 11.72 -2.37
CA SER A 71 10.66 10.81 -1.26
C SER A 71 9.71 11.44 -0.22
N ARG A 72 9.93 12.70 0.18
CA ARG A 72 9.03 13.42 1.11
C ARG A 72 7.65 13.69 0.49
N ALA A 73 7.59 14.10 -0.77
CA ALA A 73 6.34 14.33 -1.48
C ALA A 73 5.54 13.02 -1.64
N VAL A 74 6.22 11.91 -1.94
CA VAL A 74 5.62 10.56 -1.95
C VAL A 74 5.01 10.23 -0.59
N GLY A 75 5.76 10.46 0.51
CA GLY A 75 5.25 10.26 1.87
C GLY A 75 3.98 11.05 2.16
N ASN A 76 3.93 12.31 1.75
CA ASN A 76 2.75 13.18 1.91
C ASN A 76 1.55 12.69 1.08
N ALA A 77 1.77 12.22 -0.16
CA ALA A 77 0.72 11.64 -0.98
C ALA A 77 0.14 10.36 -0.34
N ILE A 78 1.01 9.48 0.16
CA ILE A 78 0.61 8.25 0.86
C ILE A 78 -0.15 8.54 2.16
N ALA A 79 0.24 9.56 2.93
CA ALA A 79 -0.44 9.96 4.16
C ALA A 79 -1.88 10.46 3.93
N ARG A 80 -2.19 10.85 2.68
CA ARG A 80 -3.50 11.28 2.20
C ARG A 80 -4.27 10.18 1.46
N ASN A 81 -3.79 8.92 1.50
CA ASN A 81 -4.50 7.78 0.93
C ASN A 81 -5.92 7.68 1.53
N PRO A 82 -6.99 7.85 0.73
CA PRO A 82 -8.36 7.75 1.21
C PRO A 82 -8.83 6.30 1.40
N TRP A 83 -8.09 5.30 0.90
CA TRP A 83 -8.45 3.89 0.98
C TRP A 83 -7.36 3.05 1.65
N PRO A 84 -7.13 3.18 2.97
CA PRO A 84 -6.26 2.26 3.69
C PRO A 84 -6.66 0.80 3.47
N ILE A 85 -5.69 -0.11 3.54
CA ILE A 85 -5.84 -1.57 3.34
C ILE A 85 -6.14 -1.95 1.89
N ILE A 86 -7.12 -1.33 1.24
CA ILE A 86 -7.42 -1.53 -0.19
C ILE A 86 -6.25 -1.02 -1.04
N VAL A 87 -5.84 0.23 -0.83
CA VAL A 87 -4.54 0.73 -1.27
C VAL A 87 -3.56 0.55 -0.11
N PRO A 88 -2.58 -0.35 -0.22
CA PRO A 88 -1.86 -0.92 0.92
C PRO A 88 -0.71 -0.02 1.39
N CYS A 89 -1.02 1.20 1.82
CA CYS A 89 -0.02 2.17 2.28
C CYS A 89 0.82 1.71 3.49
N HIS A 90 0.36 0.70 4.23
CA HIS A 90 1.13 0.06 5.30
C HIS A 90 2.35 -0.71 4.78
N ARG A 91 2.41 -1.08 3.49
CA ARG A 91 3.56 -1.75 2.83
C ARG A 91 4.73 -0.81 2.53
N VAL A 92 4.60 0.50 2.78
CA VAL A 92 5.69 1.47 2.58
C VAL A 92 6.35 1.81 3.91
N VAL A 93 7.64 1.49 4.05
CA VAL A 93 8.44 1.67 5.26
C VAL A 93 9.60 2.66 5.04
N ARG A 94 10.39 2.93 6.08
CA ARG A 94 11.61 3.74 5.92
C ARG A 94 12.68 2.95 5.16
N SER A 95 13.63 3.65 4.53
CA SER A 95 14.72 3.03 3.77
C SER A 95 15.65 2.17 4.63
N ASP A 96 15.71 2.41 5.94
CA ASP A 96 16.48 1.63 6.90
C ASP A 96 15.71 0.39 7.44
N LEU A 97 14.58 0.05 6.79
CA LEU A 97 13.63 -1.02 7.13
C LEU A 97 12.87 -0.82 8.44
N SER A 98 13.04 0.31 9.14
CA SER A 98 12.21 0.62 10.31
C SER A 98 10.77 0.93 9.89
N ILE A 99 9.83 0.51 10.73
CA ILE A 99 8.41 0.80 10.51
C ILE A 99 8.13 2.25 10.90
N GLY A 100 7.86 3.08 9.88
CA GLY A 100 7.50 4.48 10.05
C GLY A 100 6.07 4.71 10.51
N GLY A 101 5.71 5.99 10.67
CA GLY A 101 4.36 6.41 11.05
C GLY A 101 3.27 5.89 10.11
N TYR A 102 2.05 5.85 10.64
CA TYR A 102 0.85 5.40 9.96
C TYR A 102 -0.35 6.15 10.50
N ARG A 103 -1.30 6.53 9.65
CA ARG A 103 -2.49 7.29 10.07
C ARG A 103 -3.31 6.54 11.13
N GLY A 104 -3.40 5.21 11.02
CA GLY A 104 -4.04 4.36 12.03
C GLY A 104 -3.16 4.03 13.24
N GLY A 105 -1.95 4.58 13.34
CA GLY A 105 -0.98 4.25 14.38
C GLY A 105 -0.02 3.11 13.99
N ILE A 106 1.17 3.15 14.58
CA ILE A 106 2.26 2.23 14.23
C ILE A 106 1.95 0.76 14.55
N GLU A 107 1.19 0.50 15.62
CA GLU A 107 0.80 -0.86 16.01
C GLU A 107 -0.17 -1.48 15.01
N ILE A 108 -1.10 -0.70 14.44
CA ILE A 108 -1.96 -1.17 13.35
C ILE A 108 -1.11 -1.52 12.14
N LYS A 109 -0.16 -0.67 11.75
CA LYS A 109 0.74 -0.95 10.61
C LYS A 109 1.54 -2.24 10.82
N LYS A 110 2.11 -2.45 12.01
CA LYS A 110 2.80 -3.69 12.37
C LYS A 110 1.87 -4.90 12.26
N ARG A 111 0.64 -4.80 12.78
CA ARG A 111 -0.35 -5.88 12.73
C ARG A 111 -0.72 -6.24 11.29
N LEU A 112 -0.98 -5.25 10.43
CA LEU A 112 -1.28 -5.47 9.02
C LEU A 112 -0.11 -6.17 8.31
N LEU A 113 1.12 -5.70 8.52
CA LEU A 113 2.32 -6.35 7.97
C LEU A 113 2.45 -7.82 8.43
N LYS A 114 2.22 -8.10 9.73
CA LYS A 114 2.24 -9.48 10.26
C LYS A 114 1.14 -10.35 9.67
N VAL A 115 -0.07 -9.83 9.53
CA VAL A 115 -1.20 -10.51 8.87
C VAL A 115 -0.81 -10.91 7.43
N GLU A 116 -0.02 -10.08 6.76
CA GLU A 116 0.51 -10.37 5.43
C GLU A 116 1.71 -11.36 5.39
N GLY A 117 2.19 -11.81 6.55
CA GLY A 117 3.35 -12.70 6.66
C GLY A 117 4.69 -11.96 6.59
N VAL A 118 4.72 -10.64 6.79
CA VAL A 118 5.97 -9.88 6.85
C VAL A 118 6.64 -10.10 8.20
N ALA A 119 7.84 -10.66 8.17
CA ALA A 119 8.67 -10.85 9.35
C ALA A 119 9.30 -9.52 9.80
N ILE A 120 9.21 -9.27 11.11
CA ILE A 120 9.71 -8.05 11.77
C ILE A 120 10.64 -8.49 12.91
N THR A 121 11.83 -7.92 12.98
CA THR A 121 12.81 -8.16 14.04
C THR A 121 12.30 -7.69 15.40
N SER A 122 12.93 -8.16 16.48
CA SER A 122 12.70 -7.64 17.83
C SER A 122 12.94 -6.13 17.95
N THR A 123 13.84 -5.58 17.12
CA THR A 123 14.14 -4.14 17.01
C THR A 123 13.13 -3.35 16.17
N GLY A 124 12.07 -3.98 15.67
CA GLY A 124 10.99 -3.29 14.94
C GLY A 124 11.32 -2.98 13.48
N LYS A 125 12.28 -3.69 12.87
CA LYS A 125 12.64 -3.57 11.45
C LYS A 125 12.07 -4.73 10.65
N VAL A 126 11.64 -4.46 9.42
CA VAL A 126 11.23 -5.52 8.48
C VAL A 126 12.47 -6.31 8.03
N LEU A 127 12.36 -7.63 7.89
CA LEU A 127 13.46 -8.42 7.34
C LEU A 127 13.73 -8.05 5.87
N PRO A 128 15.01 -7.93 5.44
CA PRO A 128 15.35 -7.55 4.07
C PRO A 128 14.75 -8.44 2.98
N SER A 129 14.42 -9.71 3.27
CA SER A 129 13.77 -10.63 2.34
C SER A 129 12.40 -10.18 1.85
N HIS A 130 11.72 -9.30 2.60
CA HIS A 130 10.44 -8.71 2.19
C HIS A 130 10.60 -7.41 1.39
N PHE A 131 11.81 -6.85 1.30
CA PHE A 131 12.02 -5.52 0.73
C PHE A 131 12.19 -5.56 -0.80
N LEU A 132 11.40 -4.74 -1.50
CA LEU A 132 11.49 -4.50 -2.93
C LEU A 132 12.27 -3.22 -3.20
N ARG A 133 13.37 -3.36 -3.93
CA ARG A 133 14.16 -2.25 -4.48
C ARG A 133 13.43 -1.59 -5.65
N ALA A 134 13.88 -0.39 -6.04
CA ALA A 134 13.27 0.39 -7.11
C ALA A 134 13.15 -0.38 -8.42
N ASN A 135 14.20 -1.07 -8.86
CA ASN A 135 14.17 -1.88 -10.09
C ASN A 135 13.16 -3.04 -10.04
N GLN A 136 13.03 -3.73 -8.91
CA GLN A 136 12.03 -4.79 -8.72
C GLN A 136 10.61 -4.21 -8.73
N LEU A 137 10.41 -3.07 -8.09
CA LEU A 137 9.14 -2.35 -8.07
C LEU A 137 8.77 -1.83 -9.48
N GLU A 138 9.73 -1.30 -10.22
CA GLU A 138 9.56 -0.83 -11.60
C GLU A 138 9.07 -1.95 -12.51
N ASN A 139 9.68 -3.14 -12.42
CA ASN A 139 9.26 -4.32 -13.18
C ASN A 139 7.82 -4.73 -12.85
N LEU A 140 7.43 -4.69 -11.57
CA LEU A 140 6.05 -4.97 -11.17
C LEU A 140 5.07 -3.97 -11.76
N VAL A 141 5.38 -2.67 -11.70
CA VAL A 141 4.51 -1.61 -12.22
C VAL A 141 4.36 -1.70 -13.73
N LYS A 142 5.42 -2.04 -14.48
CA LYS A 142 5.37 -2.24 -15.94
C LYS A 142 4.51 -3.43 -16.36
N ASN A 143 4.46 -4.49 -15.54
CA ASN A 143 3.75 -5.73 -15.84
C ASN A 143 2.27 -5.71 -15.42
N ILE A 144 1.82 -4.69 -14.69
CA ILE A 144 0.41 -4.55 -14.35
C ILE A 144 -0.23 -3.71 -15.45
N GLU A 145 -1.07 -4.35 -16.28
CA GLU A 145 -1.97 -3.65 -17.21
C GLU A 145 -2.69 -2.54 -16.44
N LYS A 146 -2.41 -1.28 -16.82
CA LYS A 146 -3.04 -0.03 -16.36
C LYS A 146 -3.81 -0.19 -15.04
N LEU A 147 -3.10 -0.09 -13.92
CA LEU A 147 -3.71 0.05 -12.59
C LEU A 147 -4.82 1.10 -12.66
N SER A 148 -6.05 0.66 -12.38
CA SER A 148 -7.28 1.43 -12.48
C SER A 148 -7.32 2.56 -11.45
N PHE A 149 -6.64 3.66 -11.79
CA PHE A 149 -6.74 5.00 -11.19
C PHE A 149 -6.99 6.06 -12.25
#